data_AF-A0A3A0AYU3-F1
#
_entry.id   AF-A0A3A0AYU3-F1
#
_cell.length_a   1.000
_cell.length_b   1.000
_cell.length_c   1.000
_cell.angle_alpha   90.00
_cell.angle_beta   90.00
_cell.angle_gamma   90.00
#
_symmetry.space_group_name_H-M   'P 1'
#
loop_
_entity.id
_entity.type
_entity.pdbx_description
1 polymer ?
#
loop_
_entity_poly.entity_id
_entity_poly.type
_entity_poly.pdbx_seq_one_letter_code
_entity_poly.pdbx_strand_id
1 'polypeptide(L)'
;MVGHVVAIDGKVMRRSQDCVAGRPAFDLVSAWTTDQQLVLGQLAVAPHSNEIPAVPALLALLDLRGAVVTLDAMHCQSSTARAIRSGAADFVLALKGNQPTTHAAVETFFAEAQREAWRGIVHQSLQTEDAGHDRVEQRRYWTTTDPALLGDLNPAGQVWPDLGCAGMVERCRTSEHGTSRETSYYLSSLPGAVADLAPSVHGH
;
A
#
# COMPACT_ATOMS: atom_id res chain seq x y z
N MET A 1 11.81 4.44 -15.19
CA MET A 1 10.65 5.35 -15.04
C MET A 1 9.55 4.49 -14.46
N VAL A 2 9.07 4.80 -13.26
CA VAL A 2 7.93 4.12 -12.64
C VAL A 2 6.71 4.36 -13.52
N GLY A 3 5.90 3.32 -13.79
CA GLY A 3 4.64 3.54 -14.49
C GLY A 3 3.61 4.25 -13.62
N HIS A 4 2.42 4.47 -14.18
CA HIS A 4 1.34 5.18 -13.49
C HIS A 4 0.96 4.48 -12.18
N VAL A 5 0.67 5.26 -11.14
CA VAL A 5 0.22 4.74 -9.84
C VAL A 5 -1.29 4.57 -9.86
N VAL A 6 -1.75 3.34 -9.64
CA VAL A 6 -3.16 2.96 -9.61
C VAL A 6 -3.52 2.49 -8.22
N ALA A 7 -4.29 3.31 -7.49
CA ALA A 7 -4.84 2.94 -6.21
C ALA A 7 -6.12 2.13 -6.41
N ILE A 8 -6.22 0.98 -5.75
CA ILE A 8 -7.46 0.21 -5.66
C ILE A 8 -7.97 0.30 -4.23
N ASP A 9 -9.18 0.83 -4.07
CA ASP A 9 -9.80 1.07 -2.78
C ASP A 9 -11.28 0.69 -2.78
N GLY A 10 -11.73 0.28 -1.62
CA GLY A 10 -13.10 -0.11 -1.33
C GLY A 10 -13.89 1.02 -0.67
N LYS A 11 -15.08 1.31 -1.22
CA LYS A 11 -15.92 2.40 -0.74
C LYS A 11 -17.37 1.99 -0.59
N VAL A 12 -17.86 2.16 0.64
CA VAL A 12 -19.29 2.07 0.95
C VAL A 12 -20.00 3.33 0.46
N MET A 13 -20.91 3.18 -0.49
CA MET A 13 -21.75 4.29 -1.00
C MET A 13 -22.86 4.62 -0.01
N ARG A 14 -22.51 5.33 1.05
CA ARG A 14 -23.43 5.74 2.11
C ARG A 14 -24.65 6.46 1.52
N ARG A 15 -25.85 6.16 2.04
CA ARG A 15 -27.17 6.63 1.58
C ARG A 15 -27.67 6.06 0.25
N SER A 16 -27.01 5.06 -0.33
CA SER A 16 -27.59 4.26 -1.42
C SER A 16 -28.53 3.15 -0.95
N GLN A 17 -28.65 2.97 0.37
CA GLN A 17 -29.56 2.00 0.97
C GLN A 17 -31.02 2.33 0.64
N ASP A 18 -31.78 1.30 0.31
CA ASP A 18 -33.22 1.40 0.15
C ASP A 18 -33.89 0.77 1.37
N CYS A 19 -34.21 1.62 2.36
CA CYS A 19 -34.87 1.18 3.59
C CYS A 19 -36.28 0.62 3.34
N VAL A 20 -36.94 1.04 2.25
CA VAL A 20 -38.30 0.59 1.92
C VAL A 20 -38.26 -0.81 1.30
N ALA A 21 -37.28 -1.07 0.43
CA ALA A 21 -37.06 -2.38 -0.18
C ALA A 21 -36.13 -3.30 0.63
N GLY A 22 -35.65 -2.87 1.81
CA GLY A 22 -34.75 -3.63 2.67
C GLY A 22 -33.35 -3.89 2.08
N ARG A 23 -32.88 -3.04 1.17
CA ARG A 23 -31.57 -3.22 0.49
C ARG A 23 -30.47 -2.45 1.23
N PRO A 24 -29.34 -3.09 1.56
CA PRO A 24 -28.19 -2.40 2.14
C PRO A 24 -27.57 -1.43 1.14
N ALA A 25 -26.69 -0.54 1.64
CA ALA A 25 -25.90 0.32 0.78
C ALA A 25 -24.99 -0.51 -0.15
N PHE A 26 -24.68 0.02 -1.33
CA PHE A 26 -23.72 -0.60 -2.24
C PHE A 26 -22.30 -0.42 -1.74
N ASP A 27 -21.53 -1.50 -1.79
CA ASP A 27 -20.08 -1.49 -1.62
C ASP A 27 -19.45 -1.56 -3.01
N LEU A 28 -18.51 -0.66 -3.30
CA LEU A 28 -17.81 -0.55 -4.58
C LEU A 28 -16.31 -0.69 -4.39
N VAL A 29 -15.65 -1.46 -5.24
CA VAL A 29 -14.19 -1.42 -5.38
C VAL A 29 -13.86 -0.62 -6.62
N SER A 30 -13.00 0.40 -6.50
CA SER A 30 -12.63 1.30 -7.59
C SER A 30 -11.12 1.30 -7.80
N ALA A 31 -10.69 1.33 -9.07
CA ALA A 31 -9.31 1.57 -9.47
C ALA A 31 -9.18 3.02 -9.95
N TRP A 32 -8.26 3.76 -9.36
CA TRP A 32 -8.07 5.19 -9.58
C TRP A 32 -6.60 5.53 -9.85
N THR A 33 -6.34 6.35 -10.86
CA THR A 33 -5.00 6.87 -11.17
C THR A 33 -4.72 8.10 -10.33
N THR A 34 -3.66 8.07 -9.52
CA THR A 34 -3.36 9.19 -8.61
C THR A 34 -2.79 10.40 -9.35
N ASP A 35 -2.13 10.18 -10.49
CA ASP A 35 -1.51 11.20 -11.33
C ASP A 35 -2.49 11.85 -12.32
N GLN A 36 -3.37 11.05 -12.92
CA GLN A 36 -4.34 11.54 -13.92
C GLN A 36 -5.69 11.92 -13.32
N GLN A 37 -5.94 11.55 -12.06
CA GLN A 37 -7.21 11.76 -11.38
C GLN A 37 -8.41 11.15 -12.13
N LEU A 38 -8.24 9.91 -12.62
CA LEU A 38 -9.26 9.17 -13.36
C LEU A 38 -9.62 7.84 -12.69
N VAL A 39 -10.92 7.53 -12.66
CA VAL A 39 -11.42 6.18 -12.34
C VAL A 39 -11.22 5.31 -13.59
N LEU A 40 -10.37 4.30 -13.49
CA LEU A 40 -10.12 3.34 -14.57
C LEU A 40 -11.20 2.27 -14.65
N GLY A 41 -11.75 1.89 -13.51
CA GLY A 41 -12.78 0.86 -13.42
C GLY A 41 -13.35 0.78 -12.02
N GLN A 42 -14.56 0.25 -11.91
CA GLN A 42 -15.22 -0.01 -10.63
C GLN A 42 -16.08 -1.26 -10.73
N LEU A 43 -16.14 -2.01 -9.64
CA LEU A 43 -17.00 -3.18 -9.50
C LEU A 43 -17.82 -3.07 -8.22
N ALA A 44 -19.11 -3.39 -8.34
CA ALA A 44 -19.94 -3.59 -7.16
C ALA A 44 -19.55 -4.90 -6.47
N VAL A 45 -19.37 -4.83 -5.15
CA VAL A 45 -19.19 -6.01 -4.30
C VAL A 45 -20.53 -6.74 -4.25
N ALA A 46 -20.47 -8.07 -4.38
CA ALA A 46 -21.68 -8.89 -4.32
C ALA A 46 -22.36 -8.77 -2.95
N PRO A 47 -23.70 -8.85 -2.88
CA PRO A 47 -24.42 -8.82 -1.60
C PRO A 47 -23.87 -9.88 -0.63
N HIS A 48 -23.65 -9.49 0.62
CA HIS A 48 -23.09 -10.35 1.68
C HIS A 48 -21.67 -10.88 1.39
N SER A 49 -20.94 -10.24 0.46
CA SER A 49 -19.53 -10.50 0.20
C SER A 49 -18.65 -9.38 0.78
N ASN A 50 -17.34 -9.48 0.57
CA ASN A 50 -16.38 -8.43 0.89
C ASN A 50 -15.56 -8.08 -0.37
N GLU A 51 -14.67 -7.10 -0.24
CA GLU A 51 -13.91 -6.54 -1.38
C GLU A 51 -12.80 -7.48 -1.86
N ILE A 52 -12.41 -8.47 -1.04
CA ILE A 52 -11.30 -9.40 -1.33
C ILE A 52 -11.48 -10.13 -2.68
N PRO A 53 -12.63 -10.75 -3.00
CA PRO A 53 -12.85 -11.34 -4.33
C PRO A 53 -13.08 -10.31 -5.45
N ALA A 54 -13.51 -9.10 -5.13
CA ALA A 54 -13.78 -8.05 -6.13
C ALA A 54 -12.47 -7.45 -6.68
N VAL A 55 -11.41 -7.35 -5.88
CA VAL A 55 -10.11 -6.83 -6.31
C VAL A 55 -9.49 -7.66 -7.44
N PRO A 56 -9.31 -9.00 -7.33
CA PRO A 56 -8.81 -9.81 -8.44
C PRO A 56 -9.68 -9.73 -9.70
N ALA A 57 -11.01 -9.65 -9.54
CA ALA A 57 -11.92 -9.48 -10.68
C ALA A 57 -11.69 -8.13 -11.37
N LEU A 58 -11.51 -7.04 -10.62
CA LEU A 58 -11.22 -5.72 -11.17
C LEU A 58 -9.85 -5.69 -11.86
N LEU A 59 -8.83 -6.29 -11.24
CA LEU A 59 -7.49 -6.41 -11.84
C LEU A 59 -7.53 -7.13 -13.18
N ALA A 60 -8.35 -8.18 -13.32
CA ALA A 60 -8.49 -8.94 -14.56
C ALA A 60 -9.18 -8.16 -15.69
N LEU A 61 -9.93 -7.11 -15.37
CA LEU A 61 -10.63 -6.27 -16.36
C LEU A 61 -9.76 -5.10 -16.87
N LEU A 62 -8.66 -4.80 -16.19
CA LEU A 62 -7.83 -3.62 -16.48
C LEU A 62 -6.48 -4.04 -17.07
N ASP A 63 -6.04 -3.33 -18.09
CA ASP A 63 -4.66 -3.43 -18.58
C ASP A 63 -3.76 -2.53 -17.75
N LEU A 64 -3.10 -3.11 -16.75
CA LEU A 64 -2.25 -2.41 -15.78
C LEU A 64 -0.75 -2.64 -16.05
N ARG A 65 -0.38 -3.12 -17.24
CA ARG A 65 1.02 -3.46 -17.54
C ARG A 65 1.96 -2.27 -17.30
N GLY A 66 2.99 -2.50 -16.49
CA GLY A 66 3.97 -1.50 -16.09
C GLY A 66 3.48 -0.48 -15.06
N ALA A 67 2.21 -0.50 -14.64
CA ALA A 67 1.69 0.36 -13.58
C ALA A 67 2.13 -0.12 -12.19
N VAL A 68 2.09 0.78 -11.20
CA VAL A 68 2.23 0.43 -9.79
C VAL A 68 0.87 0.42 -9.14
N VAL A 69 0.40 -0.76 -8.75
CA VAL A 69 -0.87 -0.95 -8.07
C VAL A 69 -0.67 -0.81 -6.56
N THR A 70 -1.42 0.10 -5.93
CA THR A 70 -1.40 0.27 -4.49
C THR A 70 -2.72 -0.18 -3.88
N LEU A 71 -2.66 -0.94 -2.79
CA LEU A 71 -3.84 -1.35 -2.05
C LEU A 71 -3.61 -1.20 -0.55
N ASP A 72 -4.74 -1.12 0.16
CA ASP A 72 -4.78 -1.05 1.60
C ASP A 72 -4.25 -2.33 2.27
N ALA A 73 -4.24 -2.31 3.60
CA ALA A 73 -3.73 -3.44 4.37
C ALA A 73 -4.59 -4.69 4.21
N MET A 74 -5.91 -4.56 4.09
CA MET A 74 -6.82 -5.70 3.97
C MET A 74 -6.48 -6.59 2.77
N HIS A 75 -5.98 -5.97 1.69
CA HIS A 75 -5.58 -6.64 0.46
C HIS A 75 -4.11 -7.06 0.41
N CYS A 76 -3.32 -6.86 1.47
CA CYS A 76 -1.95 -7.35 1.59
C CYS A 76 -1.90 -8.88 1.72
N GLN A 77 -2.16 -9.56 0.59
CA GLN A 77 -2.23 -11.01 0.47
C GLN A 77 -1.34 -11.46 -0.68
N SER A 78 -0.69 -12.63 -0.53
CA SER A 78 0.17 -13.20 -1.56
C SER A 78 -0.58 -13.52 -2.86
N SER A 79 -1.86 -13.88 -2.77
CA SER A 79 -2.77 -14.06 -3.90
C SER A 79 -2.97 -12.76 -4.68
N THR A 80 -3.24 -11.64 -3.99
CA THR A 80 -3.37 -10.31 -4.59
C THR A 80 -2.08 -9.88 -5.28
N ALA A 81 -0.94 -10.01 -4.59
CA ALA A 81 0.37 -9.72 -5.18
C ALA A 81 0.61 -10.53 -6.46
N ARG A 82 0.26 -11.82 -6.46
CA ARG A 82 0.38 -12.69 -7.63
C ARG A 82 -0.55 -12.29 -8.77
N ALA A 83 -1.78 -11.88 -8.48
CA ALA A 83 -2.69 -11.37 -9.49
C ALA A 83 -2.12 -10.12 -10.19
N ILE A 84 -1.58 -9.18 -9.41
CA ILE A 84 -0.95 -7.96 -9.93
C ILE A 84 0.27 -8.29 -10.81
N ARG A 85 1.19 -9.13 -10.30
CA ARG A 85 2.38 -9.55 -11.06
C ARG A 85 2.04 -10.32 -12.33
N SER A 86 0.98 -11.13 -12.31
CA SER A 86 0.51 -11.86 -13.51
C SER A 86 0.01 -10.92 -14.61
N GLY A 87 -0.48 -9.73 -14.25
CA GLY A 87 -0.80 -8.64 -15.17
C GLY A 87 0.41 -7.79 -15.60
N ALA A 88 1.64 -8.22 -15.26
CA ALA A 88 2.88 -7.46 -15.45
C ALA A 88 2.85 -6.03 -14.88
N ALA A 89 2.17 -5.86 -13.75
CA ALA A 89 2.15 -4.64 -12.96
C ALA A 89 2.98 -4.84 -11.69
N ASP A 90 3.48 -3.75 -11.11
CA ASP A 90 4.14 -3.73 -9.80
C ASP A 90 3.13 -3.52 -8.68
N PHE A 91 3.46 -3.94 -7.45
CA PHE A 91 2.61 -3.70 -6.28
C PHE A 91 3.33 -2.89 -5.20
N VAL A 92 2.54 -2.13 -4.45
CA VAL A 92 2.88 -1.56 -3.15
C VAL A 92 1.69 -1.83 -2.21
N LEU A 93 1.86 -2.78 -1.28
CA LEU A 93 0.80 -3.22 -0.39
C LEU A 93 1.08 -2.73 1.02
N ALA A 94 0.11 -2.05 1.64
CA ALA A 94 0.23 -1.64 3.03
C ALA A 94 0.26 -2.87 3.95
N LEU A 95 1.17 -2.92 4.90
CA LEU A 95 1.34 -4.04 5.82
C LEU A 95 0.89 -3.63 7.23
N LYS A 96 -0.12 -4.32 7.78
CA LYS A 96 -0.63 -4.11 9.15
C LYS A 96 -0.92 -5.46 9.82
N GLY A 97 -1.73 -5.43 10.89
CA GLY A 97 -2.04 -6.59 11.73
C GLY A 97 -2.79 -7.75 11.05
N ASN A 98 -3.22 -7.62 9.79
CA ASN A 98 -3.78 -8.72 9.01
C ASN A 98 -2.72 -9.73 8.52
N GLN A 99 -1.43 -9.37 8.60
CA GLN A 99 -0.30 -10.27 8.39
C GLN A 99 0.62 -10.22 9.61
N PRO A 100 0.20 -10.75 10.77
CA PRO A 100 0.84 -10.45 12.05
C PRO A 100 2.31 -10.86 12.12
N THR A 101 2.67 -12.03 11.58
CA THR A 101 4.06 -12.51 11.56
C THR A 101 4.94 -11.65 10.66
N THR A 102 4.49 -11.37 9.44
CA THR A 102 5.21 -10.54 8.47
C THR A 102 5.34 -9.10 8.98
N HIS A 103 4.28 -8.54 9.55
CA HIS A 103 4.29 -7.21 10.16
C HIS A 103 5.30 -7.13 11.30
N ALA A 104 5.27 -8.08 12.24
CA ALA A 104 6.19 -8.08 13.38
C ALA A 104 7.67 -8.19 12.94
N ALA A 105 7.96 -9.00 11.93
CA ALA A 105 9.30 -9.13 11.37
C ALA A 105 9.79 -7.82 10.74
N VAL A 106 8.96 -7.18 9.91
CA VAL A 106 9.27 -5.88 9.29
C VAL A 106 9.44 -4.80 10.36
N GLU A 107 8.49 -4.67 11.27
CA GLU A 107 8.53 -3.69 12.36
C GLU A 107 9.79 -3.83 13.22
N THR A 108 10.13 -5.06 13.61
CA THR A 108 11.33 -5.35 14.41
C THR A 108 12.60 -4.97 13.64
N PHE A 109 12.69 -5.36 12.37
CA PHE A 109 13.83 -5.02 11.53
C PHE A 109 14.03 -3.50 11.41
N PHE A 110 12.97 -2.75 11.11
CA PHE A 110 13.06 -1.29 10.98
C PHE A 110 13.41 -0.63 12.32
N ALA A 111 12.85 -1.10 13.44
CA ALA A 111 13.17 -0.58 14.77
C ALA A 111 14.65 -0.80 15.13
N GLU A 112 15.20 -1.99 14.84
CA GLU A 112 16.62 -2.31 15.03
C GLU A 112 17.51 -1.48 14.10
N ALA A 113 17.14 -1.37 12.83
CA ALA A 113 17.83 -0.55 11.86
C ALA A 113 17.92 0.91 12.31
N GLN A 114 16.82 1.50 12.77
CA GLN A 114 16.80 2.85 13.32
C GLN A 114 17.68 2.96 14.59
N ARG A 115 17.57 2.01 15.53
CA ARG A 115 18.36 1.98 16.77
C ARG A 115 19.87 1.95 16.50
N GLU A 116 20.27 1.27 15.43
CA GLU A 116 21.68 1.12 15.04
C GLU A 116 22.12 2.15 13.98
N ALA A 117 21.31 3.18 13.74
CA ALA A 117 21.56 4.23 12.74
C ALA A 117 21.87 3.65 11.35
N TRP A 118 21.15 2.58 10.98
CA TRP A 118 21.22 1.89 9.70
C TRP A 118 22.60 1.34 9.35
N ARG A 119 23.46 1.12 10.36
CA ARG A 119 24.82 0.64 10.15
C ARG A 119 24.81 -0.76 9.53
N GLY A 120 25.38 -0.88 8.34
CA GLY A 120 25.49 -2.17 7.64
C GLY A 120 24.20 -2.63 6.95
N ILE A 121 23.15 -1.81 6.96
CA ILE A 121 21.86 -2.13 6.33
C ILE A 121 21.72 -1.33 5.04
N VAL A 122 21.42 -2.03 3.94
CA VAL A 122 21.14 -1.39 2.64
C VAL A 122 19.80 -0.69 2.72
N HIS A 123 19.80 0.64 2.55
CA HIS A 123 18.58 1.43 2.60
C HIS A 123 18.67 2.72 1.79
N GLN A 124 17.51 3.29 1.49
CA GLN A 124 17.37 4.66 1.05
C GLN A 124 16.39 5.39 1.97
N SER A 125 16.51 6.71 2.04
CA SER A 125 15.55 7.54 2.76
C SER A 125 15.22 8.83 2.02
N LEU A 126 14.02 9.34 2.26
CA LEU A 126 13.53 10.62 1.74
C LEU A 126 12.72 11.30 2.84
N GLN A 127 12.82 12.62 2.95
CA GLN A 127 11.94 13.43 3.79
C GLN A 127 11.20 14.45 2.93
N THR A 128 9.92 14.60 3.17
CA THR A 128 9.08 15.64 2.58
C THR A 128 8.36 16.41 3.68
N GLU A 129 8.17 17.70 3.46
CA GLU A 129 7.40 18.57 4.36
C GLU A 129 6.32 19.28 3.55
N ASP A 130 5.12 19.32 4.12
CA ASP A 130 3.96 20.02 3.58
C ASP A 130 3.40 20.92 4.68
N ALA A 131 3.37 22.23 4.40
CA ALA A 131 2.91 23.25 5.33
C ALA A 131 1.59 23.85 4.81
N GLY A 132 0.49 23.54 5.52
CA GLY A 132 -0.79 24.20 5.35
C GLY A 132 -0.94 25.37 6.34
N HIS A 133 -2.11 26.03 6.32
CA HIS A 133 -2.36 27.22 7.15
C HIS A 133 -2.17 26.96 8.66
N ASP A 134 -2.68 25.83 9.18
CA ASP A 134 -2.68 25.53 10.62
C ASP A 134 -1.99 24.19 10.96
N ARG A 135 -1.37 23.55 9.96
CA ARG A 135 -0.77 22.22 10.11
C ARG A 135 0.50 22.07 9.29
N VAL A 136 1.54 21.58 9.94
CA VAL A 136 2.76 21.08 9.28
C VAL A 136 2.73 19.56 9.29
N GLU A 137 2.88 18.94 8.12
CA GLU A 137 3.02 17.51 7.96
C GLU A 137 4.40 17.17 7.42
N GLN A 138 5.18 16.45 8.22
CA GLN A 138 6.47 15.91 7.83
C GLN A 138 6.31 14.41 7.59
N ARG A 139 6.73 13.93 6.43
CA ARG A 139 6.76 12.50 6.09
C ARG A 139 8.20 12.07 5.85
N ARG A 140 8.59 10.95 6.46
CA ARG A 140 9.89 10.31 6.25
C ARG A 140 9.66 8.92 5.69
N TYR A 141 10.38 8.61 4.64
CA TYR A 141 10.30 7.36 3.90
C TYR A 141 11.61 6.62 4.06
N TRP A 142 11.52 5.32 4.23
CA TRP A 142 12.64 4.41 4.13
C TRP A 142 12.26 3.24 3.26
N THR A 143 13.20 2.81 2.43
CA THR A 143 13.13 1.56 1.69
C THR A 143 14.38 0.75 1.98
N THR A 144 14.24 -0.57 2.02
CA THR A 144 15.37 -1.49 2.15
C THR A 144 15.21 -2.68 1.21
N THR A 145 16.33 -3.08 0.63
CA THR A 145 16.47 -4.31 -0.16
C THR A 145 17.38 -5.30 0.57
N ASP A 146 17.46 -5.18 1.90
CA ASP A 146 18.36 -6.00 2.70
C ASP A 146 18.02 -7.49 2.54
N PRO A 147 18.98 -8.33 2.11
CA PRO A 147 18.70 -9.72 1.78
C PRO A 147 18.31 -10.56 3.00
N ALA A 148 18.72 -10.18 4.22
CA ALA A 148 18.32 -10.90 5.42
C ALA A 148 16.81 -10.72 5.65
N LEU A 149 16.33 -9.47 5.62
CA LEU A 149 14.90 -9.20 5.73
C LEU A 149 14.11 -9.86 4.60
N LEU A 150 14.51 -9.66 3.34
CA LEU A 150 13.75 -10.19 2.21
C LEU A 150 13.75 -11.72 2.19
N GLY A 151 14.83 -12.36 2.61
CA GLY A 151 14.93 -13.81 2.76
C GLY A 151 13.97 -14.36 3.82
N ASP A 152 13.85 -13.67 4.95
CA ASP A 152 12.92 -14.05 6.03
C ASP A 152 11.46 -13.85 5.64
N LEU A 153 11.14 -12.75 4.95
CA LEU A 153 9.77 -12.45 4.51
C LEU A 153 9.31 -13.33 3.34
N ASN A 154 10.24 -13.77 2.51
CA ASN A 154 9.95 -14.54 1.31
C ASN A 154 10.88 -15.76 1.14
N PRO A 155 10.81 -16.75 2.06
CA PRO A 155 11.67 -17.93 1.98
C PRO A 155 11.48 -18.65 0.66
N ALA A 156 12.60 -18.94 -0.02
CA ALA A 156 12.63 -19.56 -1.34
C ALA A 156 11.82 -18.84 -2.45
N GLY A 157 11.44 -17.57 -2.25
CA GLY A 157 10.68 -16.80 -3.23
C GLY A 157 9.22 -17.24 -3.42
N GLN A 158 8.67 -18.03 -2.48
CA GLN A 158 7.38 -18.71 -2.69
C GLN A 158 6.16 -17.93 -2.19
N VAL A 159 6.37 -16.99 -1.28
CA VAL A 159 5.29 -16.26 -0.60
C VAL A 159 4.88 -15.03 -1.40
N TRP A 160 5.83 -14.15 -1.69
CA TRP A 160 5.63 -12.86 -2.35
C TRP A 160 6.28 -12.88 -3.73
N PRO A 161 5.50 -12.81 -4.83
CA PRO A 161 6.07 -12.85 -6.17
C PRO A 161 6.88 -11.57 -6.43
N ASP A 162 8.12 -11.73 -6.91
CA ASP A 162 9.02 -10.62 -7.22
C ASP A 162 9.18 -9.58 -6.09
N LEU A 163 9.17 -10.00 -4.82
CA LEU A 163 9.37 -9.08 -3.69
C LEU A 163 10.73 -8.38 -3.83
N GLY A 164 10.70 -7.07 -4.07
CA GLY A 164 11.87 -6.25 -4.35
C GLY A 164 12.34 -5.43 -3.16
N CYS A 165 11.42 -4.93 -2.33
CA CYS A 165 11.78 -4.18 -1.13
C CYS A 165 10.70 -4.20 -0.05
N ALA A 166 11.12 -3.82 1.17
CA ALA A 166 10.22 -3.40 2.24
C ALA A 166 10.32 -1.89 2.44
N GLY A 167 9.20 -1.26 2.81
CA GLY A 167 9.09 0.17 3.03
C GLY A 167 8.57 0.51 4.43
N MET A 168 9.03 1.64 4.96
CA MET A 168 8.50 2.26 6.18
C MET A 168 8.24 3.74 5.91
N VAL A 169 7.11 4.23 6.40
CA VAL A 169 6.73 5.64 6.33
C VAL A 169 6.37 6.12 7.72
N GLU A 170 7.09 7.13 8.21
CA GLU A 170 6.71 7.87 9.41
C GLU A 170 6.06 9.18 9.02
N ARG A 171 4.87 9.42 9.54
CA ARG A 171 4.09 10.63 9.36
C ARG A 171 3.98 11.37 10.69
N CYS A 172 4.53 12.58 10.74
CA CYS A 172 4.43 13.48 11.86
C CYS A 172 3.56 14.67 11.47
N ARG A 173 2.46 14.89 12.18
CA ARG A 173 1.59 16.06 11.99
C ARG A 173 1.62 16.92 13.23
N THR A 174 1.92 18.20 13.05
CA THR A 174 1.91 19.19 14.12
C THR A 174 0.85 20.23 13.83
N SER A 175 -0.04 20.44 14.79
CA SER A 175 -1.03 21.53 14.81
C SER A 175 -1.04 22.19 16.19
N GLU A 176 -1.87 23.22 16.36
CA GLU A 176 -2.08 23.89 17.65
C GLU A 176 -2.53 22.94 18.77
N HIS A 177 -3.16 21.82 18.42
CA HIS A 177 -3.67 20.82 19.36
C HIS A 177 -2.65 19.74 19.73
N GLY A 178 -1.43 19.81 19.21
CA GLY A 178 -0.34 18.90 19.53
C GLY A 178 0.28 18.23 18.31
N THR A 179 1.14 17.25 18.57
CA THR A 179 1.86 16.49 17.54
C THR A 179 1.38 15.03 17.55
N SER A 180 0.97 14.52 16.39
CA SER A 180 0.69 13.10 16.19
C SER A 180 1.77 12.46 15.33
N ARG A 181 2.10 11.20 15.63
CA ARG A 181 3.05 10.38 14.88
C ARG A 181 2.40 9.05 14.53
N GLU A 182 2.56 8.61 13.29
CA GLU A 182 2.07 7.34 12.80
C GLU A 182 3.13 6.69 11.93
N THR A 183 3.35 5.39 12.11
CA THR A 183 4.26 4.59 11.30
C THR A 183 3.45 3.59 10.49
N SER A 184 3.77 3.44 9.20
CA SER A 184 3.15 2.48 8.30
C SER A 184 4.22 1.70 7.56
N TYR A 185 3.99 0.41 7.38
CA TYR A 185 4.90 -0.49 6.67
C TYR A 185 4.31 -0.94 5.34
N TYR A 186 5.18 -1.30 4.40
CA TYR A 186 4.78 -1.69 3.04
C TYR A 186 5.64 -2.83 2.51
N LEU A 187 5.05 -3.69 1.70
CA LEU A 187 5.76 -4.66 0.86
C LEU A 187 5.62 -4.25 -0.60
N SER A 188 6.69 -4.37 -1.38
CA SER A 188 6.67 -3.94 -2.78
C SER A 188 7.52 -4.82 -3.71
N SER A 189 7.09 -4.94 -4.97
CA SER A 189 7.89 -5.51 -6.05
C SER A 189 8.89 -4.51 -6.67
N LEU A 190 8.83 -3.24 -6.28
CA LEU A 190 9.74 -2.20 -6.77
C LEU A 190 11.19 -2.47 -6.34
N PRO A 191 12.20 -1.98 -7.09
CA PRO A 191 13.61 -2.28 -6.85
C PRO A 191 14.21 -1.60 -5.60
N GLY A 192 13.40 -0.96 -4.76
CA GLY A 192 13.85 -0.32 -3.52
C GLY A 192 14.24 1.15 -3.60
N ALA A 193 14.04 1.81 -4.74
CA ALA A 193 14.23 3.25 -4.83
C ALA A 193 13.14 3.99 -4.04
N VAL A 194 13.53 4.82 -3.07
CA VAL A 194 12.57 5.55 -2.22
C VAL A 194 11.73 6.57 -3.03
N ALA A 195 12.30 7.07 -4.12
CA ALA A 195 11.62 7.97 -5.07
C ALA A 195 10.44 7.30 -5.80
N ASP A 196 10.44 5.96 -5.89
CA ASP A 196 9.38 5.20 -6.54
C ASP A 196 8.28 4.79 -5.54
N LEU A 197 8.67 4.52 -4.29
CA LEU A 197 7.74 4.19 -3.22
C LEU A 197 6.96 5.43 -2.75
N ALA A 198 7.62 6.57 -2.56
CA ALA A 198 7.02 7.75 -1.92
C ALA A 198 5.76 8.28 -2.63
N PRO A 199 5.69 8.36 -3.98
CA PRO A 199 4.46 8.73 -4.69
C PRO A 199 3.34 7.68 -4.54
N SER A 200 3.72 6.40 -4.47
CA SER A 200 2.79 5.26 -4.42
C SER A 200 2.00 5.18 -3.11
N VAL A 201 2.59 5.64 -2.01
CA VAL A 201 1.98 5.58 -0.66
C VAL A 201 1.20 6.84 -0.27
N HIS A 202 1.29 7.92 -1.07
CA HIS A 202 0.58 9.18 -0.82
C HIS A 202 -0.91 9.14 -1.22
N GLY A 203 -1.33 8.14 -1.99
CA GLY A 203 -2.62 8.12 -2.70
C GLY A 203 -3.81 7.47 -1.98
N HIS A 204 -3.63 6.98 -0.75
CA HIS A 204 -4.69 6.38 0.08
C HIS A 204 -5.12 7.30 1.22
#